data_AF-A0A6C0EVU9-F1
#
_entry.id   AF-A0A6C0EVU9-F1
#
_cell.length_a   1.000
_cell.length_b   1.000
_cell.length_c   1.000
_cell.angle_alpha   90.00
_cell.angle_beta   90.00
_cell.angle_gamma   90.00
#
_symmetry.space_group_name_H-M   'P 1'
#
loop_
_entity.id
_entity.type
_entity.pdbx_description
1 polymer ?
#
loop_
_entity_poly.entity_id
_entity_poly.type
_entity_poly.pdbx_seq_one_letter_code
_entity_poly.pdbx_strand_id
1 'polypeptide(L)'
;MKKGVKNKTICKQTIQNIMPTFYNIFLFVYNIMGSTTKAGIKWSMKYKKSINCNRPKGFSQKQYCKYGRTKKRRMRNKNFK
;
A
#
# COMPACT_ATOMS: atom_id res chain seq x y z
N MET A 1 56.33 -29.00 -27.82
CA MET A 1 54.87 -28.72 -27.88
C MET A 1 54.36 -28.31 -26.49
N LYS A 2 53.59 -27.22 -26.45
CA LYS A 2 52.50 -26.81 -25.53
C LYS A 2 52.45 -27.41 -24.11
N LYS A 3 52.18 -26.72 -23.01
CA LYS A 3 51.96 -25.31 -22.61
C LYS A 3 51.89 -25.39 -21.07
N GLY A 4 52.59 -24.52 -20.35
CA GLY A 4 52.48 -24.42 -18.89
C GLY A 4 51.08 -23.99 -18.45
N VAL A 5 50.47 -24.75 -17.54
CA VAL A 5 49.21 -24.38 -16.88
C VAL A 5 49.55 -23.44 -15.73
N LYS A 6 49.51 -22.14 -16.00
CA LYS A 6 49.49 -21.10 -14.97
C LYS A 6 48.12 -21.15 -14.31
N ASN A 7 48.01 -21.80 -13.15
CA ASN A 7 46.81 -21.74 -12.32
C ASN A 7 46.75 -20.35 -11.67
N LYS A 8 46.20 -19.41 -12.44
CA LYS A 8 46.15 -17.98 -12.14
C LYS A 8 44.81 -17.70 -11.46
N THR A 9 44.87 -17.59 -10.14
CA THR A 9 44.07 -16.64 -9.34
C THR A 9 42.61 -16.47 -9.78
N ILE A 10 41.72 -17.33 -9.28
CA ILE A 10 40.27 -17.06 -9.26
C ILE A 10 40.07 -15.91 -8.25
N CYS A 11 40.28 -14.70 -8.74
CA CYS A 11 40.12 -13.46 -8.00
C CYS A 11 38.63 -13.28 -7.67
N LYS A 12 38.35 -12.80 -6.46
CA LYS A 12 37.04 -12.41 -5.90
C LYS A 12 36.39 -11.25 -6.67
N GLN A 13 36.25 -11.35 -7.99
CA GLN A 13 35.71 -10.29 -8.85
C GLN A 13 34.31 -10.61 -9.41
N THR A 14 33.74 -11.76 -9.10
CA THR A 14 32.43 -12.17 -9.62
C THR A 14 31.23 -11.68 -8.79
N ILE A 15 31.43 -10.88 -7.74
CA ILE A 15 30.34 -10.35 -6.89
C ILE A 15 30.00 -8.86 -7.19
N GLN A 16 30.75 -8.18 -8.06
CA GLN A 16 30.44 -6.78 -8.42
C GLN A 16 29.62 -6.60 -9.71
N ASN A 17 29.22 -7.67 -10.42
CA ASN A 17 28.49 -7.54 -11.69
C ASN A 17 27.11 -8.25 -11.72
N ILE A 18 26.60 -8.72 -10.57
CA ILE A 18 25.27 -9.36 -10.47
C ILE A 18 24.20 -8.38 -9.94
N MET A 19 24.61 -7.21 -9.45
CA MET A 19 23.72 -6.19 -8.90
C MET A 19 23.25 -5.07 -9.86
N PRO A 20 23.46 -5.06 -11.19
CA PRO A 20 22.81 -4.05 -12.06
C PRO A 20 21.56 -4.57 -12.80
N THR A 21 21.34 -5.88 -12.94
CA THR A 21 20.18 -6.41 -13.70
C THR A 21 18.90 -6.42 -12.86
N PHE A 22 19.01 -6.65 -11.55
CA PHE A 22 17.84 -6.76 -10.67
C PHE A 22 17.13 -5.42 -10.45
N TYR A 23 17.88 -4.33 -10.27
CA TYR A 23 17.29 -2.98 -10.11
C TYR A 23 16.67 -2.44 -11.40
N ASN A 24 17.21 -2.79 -12.57
CA ASN A 24 16.64 -2.40 -13.86
C ASN A 24 15.31 -3.13 -14.15
N ILE A 25 15.23 -4.43 -13.84
CA ILE A 25 13.97 -5.19 -13.92
C ILE A 25 12.94 -4.63 -12.93
N PHE A 26 13.37 -4.32 -11.70
CA PHE A 26 12.51 -3.71 -10.67
C PHE A 26 11.97 -2.34 -11.10
N LEU A 27 12.79 -1.49 -11.72
CA LEU A 27 12.39 -0.18 -12.23
C LEU A 27 11.39 -0.30 -13.39
N PHE A 28 11.55 -1.29 -14.28
CA PHE A 28 10.64 -1.52 -15.39
C PHE A 28 9.20 -1.87 -14.94
N VAL A 29 9.06 -2.71 -13.89
CA VAL A 29 7.74 -3.09 -13.36
C VAL A 29 7.06 -1.94 -12.61
N TYR A 30 7.81 -1.16 -11.83
CA TYR A 30 7.28 -0.04 -11.04
C TYR A 30 6.72 1.10 -11.93
N ASN A 31 7.22 1.26 -13.16
CA ASN A 31 6.71 2.24 -14.12
C ASN A 31 5.38 1.82 -14.80
N ILE A 32 5.07 0.52 -14.86
CA ILE A 32 3.84 0.00 -15.51
C ILE A 32 2.67 -0.07 -14.50
N MET A 33 2.94 -0.34 -13.23
CA MET A 33 1.91 -0.54 -12.19
C MET A 33 1.53 0.78 -11.49
N GLY A 34 1.24 1.82 -12.27
CA GLY A 34 1.07 3.19 -11.79
C GLY A 34 -0.37 3.64 -11.49
N SER A 35 -1.36 2.77 -11.25
CA SER A 35 -2.66 3.18 -10.68
C SER A 35 -3.60 2.01 -10.42
N THR A 36 -3.49 1.38 -9.25
CA THR A 36 -4.64 0.64 -8.70
C THR A 36 -5.64 1.68 -8.21
N THR A 37 -6.53 2.16 -9.06
CA THR A 37 -7.74 2.84 -8.55
C THR A 37 -8.45 1.79 -7.70
N LYS A 38 -8.42 1.97 -6.38
CA LYS A 38 -9.10 1.10 -5.42
C LYS A 38 -10.59 1.18 -5.73
N ALA A 39 -11.06 0.33 -6.64
CA ALA A 39 -12.44 0.23 -7.10
C ALA A 39 -13.31 -0.49 -6.06
N GLY A 40 -13.15 -0.14 -4.79
CA GLY A 40 -14.13 -0.48 -3.78
C GLY A 40 -15.33 0.43 -3.96
N ILE A 41 -16.53 -0.14 -4.14
CA ILE A 41 -17.78 0.62 -4.20
C ILE A 41 -17.92 1.37 -2.88
N LYS A 42 -17.65 2.68 -2.91
CA LYS A 42 -17.89 3.55 -1.76
C LYS A 42 -19.39 3.59 -1.52
N TRP A 43 -19.80 3.33 -0.29
CA TRP A 43 -21.21 3.46 0.07
C TRP A 43 -21.73 4.87 -0.25
N SER A 44 -22.94 4.92 -0.79
CA SER A 44 -23.61 6.18 -1.08
C SER A 44 -23.77 7.02 0.20
N MET A 45 -23.73 8.35 0.04
CA MET A 45 -23.96 9.26 1.15
C MET A 45 -25.37 9.11 1.73
N LYS A 46 -26.35 8.75 0.90
CA LYS A 46 -27.73 8.43 1.31
C LYS A 46 -27.74 7.27 2.31
N TYR A 47 -27.06 6.17 1.99
CA TYR A 47 -26.97 5.00 2.86
C TYR A 47 -26.26 5.33 4.18
N LYS A 48 -25.12 6.02 4.15
CA LYS A 48 -24.39 6.41 5.38
C LYS A 48 -25.22 7.29 6.33
N LYS A 49 -26.08 8.16 5.77
CA LYS A 49 -26.96 9.06 6.54
C LYS A 49 -28.14 8.32 7.17
N SER A 50 -28.67 7.28 6.51
CA SER A 50 -29.81 6.51 7.03
C SER A 50 -29.46 5.52 8.16
N ILE A 51 -28.18 5.35 8.50
CA ILE A 51 -27.75 4.47 9.59
C ILE A 51 -28.13 5.06 10.95
N ASN A 52 -29.09 4.42 11.61
CA ASN A 52 -29.48 4.72 12.98
C ASN A 52 -28.57 3.99 13.98
N CYS A 53 -27.67 4.72 14.65
CA CYS A 53 -26.75 4.14 15.63
C CYS A 53 -27.39 3.77 16.97
N ASN A 54 -28.62 4.20 17.25
CA ASN A 54 -29.34 3.78 18.45
C ASN A 54 -29.87 2.34 18.30
N ARG A 55 -30.15 1.91 17.05
CA ARG A 55 -30.63 0.56 16.72
C ARG A 55 -30.02 0.10 15.38
N PRO A 56 -28.71 -0.17 15.32
CA PRO A 56 -28.03 -0.53 14.07
C PRO A 56 -28.46 -1.91 13.57
N LYS A 57 -28.78 -2.00 12.29
CA LYS A 57 -29.18 -3.25 11.63
C LYS A 57 -27.94 -4.02 11.17
N GLY A 58 -27.70 -5.18 11.77
CA GLY A 58 -26.60 -6.08 11.40
C GLY A 58 -25.21 -5.58 11.78
N PHE A 59 -24.20 -6.40 11.44
CA PHE A 59 -22.80 -6.17 11.84
C PHE A 59 -22.19 -4.92 11.21
N SER A 60 -22.43 -4.69 9.92
CA SER A 60 -21.83 -3.57 9.17
C SER A 60 -22.23 -2.20 9.73
N GLN A 61 -23.50 -2.04 10.15
CA GLN A 61 -23.96 -0.79 10.77
C GLN A 61 -23.42 -0.62 12.18
N LYS A 62 -23.32 -1.71 12.98
CA LYS A 62 -22.71 -1.69 14.31
C LYS A 62 -21.26 -1.20 14.23
N GLN A 63 -20.48 -1.73 13.30
CA GLN A 63 -19.09 -1.32 13.06
C GLN A 63 -19.01 0.15 12.60
N TYR A 64 -19.85 0.55 11.64
CA TYR A 64 -19.90 1.93 11.18
C TYR A 64 -20.19 2.92 12.32
N CYS A 65 -21.08 2.56 13.25
CA CYS A 65 -21.38 3.41 14.41
C CYS A 65 -20.22 3.44 15.42
N LYS A 66 -19.56 2.30 15.65
CA LYS A 66 -18.42 2.19 16.58
C LYS A 66 -17.21 3.02 16.15
N TYR A 67 -16.89 3.04 14.85
CA TYR A 67 -15.66 3.68 14.33
C TYR A 67 -15.92 4.94 13.49
N GLY A 68 -17.09 5.07 12.87
CA GLY A 68 -17.38 6.09 11.86
C GLY A 68 -17.78 7.47 12.41
N ARG A 69 -18.26 7.57 13.66
CA ARG A 69 -18.69 8.86 14.25
C ARG A 69 -17.62 9.56 15.10
N THR A 70 -16.53 8.88 15.43
CA THR A 70 -15.46 9.42 16.29
C THR A 70 -14.75 10.64 15.69
N LYS A 71 -14.78 10.80 14.36
CA LYS A 71 -14.20 11.98 13.67
C LYS A 71 -15.00 13.29 13.83
N LYS A 72 -16.31 13.25 14.12
CA LYS A 72 -17.14 14.49 14.21
C LYS A 72 -17.13 15.17 15.58
N ARG A 73 -16.68 14.49 16.65
CA ARG A 73 -16.62 15.12 17.99
C ARG A 73 -15.52 16.17 18.15
N ARG A 74 -14.59 16.30 17.20
CA ARG A 74 -13.51 17.32 17.23
C ARG A 74 -13.89 18.66 16.57
N MET A 75 -15.10 18.83 16.03
CA MET A 75 -15.57 20.11 15.49
C MET A 75 -16.90 20.55 16.10
N ARG A 76 -16.99 20.54 17.43
CA ARG A 76 -18.09 21.22 18.15
C ARG A 76 -17.59 21.82 19.45
N ASN A 77 -16.84 22.93 19.35
CA ASN A 77 -17.05 24.16 20.11
C ASN A 77 -15.86 25.12 19.90
N LYS A 78 -16.16 26.30 19.37
CA LYS A 78 -15.79 27.63 19.90
C LYS A 78 -16.52 28.65 19.00
N ASN A 79 -17.25 29.58 19.62
CA ASN A 79 -18.06 30.66 19.02
C ASN A 79 -19.57 30.40 19.05
N PHE A 80 -20.10 30.21 20.27
CA PHE A 80 -21.32 30.91 20.66
C PHE A 80 -20.83 32.21 21.31
N LYS A 81 -21.07 33.36 20.67
CA LYS A 81 -20.77 34.69 21.17
C LYS A 81 -22.05 35.50 21.09
#